data_AF-A0AA96QH64-F1
#
_entry.id   AF-A0AA96QH64-F1
#
_cell.length_a   1.000
_cell.length_b   1.000
_cell.length_c   1.000
_cell.angle_alpha   90.00
_cell.angle_beta   90.00
_cell.angle_gamma   90.00
#
_symmetry.space_group_name_H-M   'P 1'
#
loop_
_entity.id
_entity.type
_entity.pdbx_description
1 polymer ?
#
loop_
_entity_poly.entity_id
_entity_poly.type
_entity_poly.pdbx_seq_one_letter_code
_entity_poly.pdbx_strand_id
1 'polypeptide(L)'
;MSTDVVVGLVVEVHIHPGGDFIRLAMVDIGSSMVQIVFGGPDLVCAGDFVPVAPPGTRLPGRKKMRRAKFRGQISHGMLGSAAEFGWQPDGPDEVALLNPSGLHPGSRLDGARWPDLQAEMRPGHLELRERWAARLRTPNKVRG
;
A
#
# COMPACT_ATOMS: atom_id res chain seq x y z
N MET A 1 -12.10 7.15 -12.26
CA MET A 1 -11.94 6.35 -11.02
C MET A 1 -11.05 5.17 -11.33
N SER A 2 -10.30 4.68 -10.34
CA SER A 2 -9.54 3.43 -10.48
C SER A 2 -10.51 2.28 -10.76
N THR A 3 -10.05 1.28 -11.52
CA THR A 3 -10.81 0.06 -11.83
C THR A 3 -9.97 -1.15 -11.50
N ASP A 4 -10.60 -2.18 -10.91
CA ASP A 4 -10.01 -3.45 -10.48
C ASP A 4 -9.12 -3.37 -9.23
N VAL A 5 -9.34 -2.37 -8.37
CA VAL A 5 -8.73 -2.35 -7.03
C VAL A 5 -9.49 -3.32 -6.13
N VAL A 6 -8.77 -4.17 -5.42
CA VAL A 6 -9.34 -5.15 -4.50
C VAL A 6 -8.83 -4.93 -3.08
N VAL A 7 -9.56 -5.44 -2.11
CA VAL A 7 -9.10 -5.58 -0.74
C VAL A 7 -8.09 -6.70 -0.64
N GLY A 8 -6.96 -6.45 0.01
CA GLY A 8 -5.99 -7.47 0.41
C GLY A 8 -5.83 -7.52 1.92
N LEU A 9 -5.62 -8.72 2.46
CA LEU A 9 -5.23 -8.94 3.86
C LEU A 9 -3.72 -9.18 3.92
N VAL A 10 -3.01 -8.33 4.65
CA VAL A 10 -1.56 -8.47 4.86
C VAL A 10 -1.32 -9.64 5.81
N VAL A 11 -0.56 -10.63 5.35
CA VAL A 11 -0.22 -11.82 6.13
C VAL A 11 1.10 -11.63 6.87
N GLU A 12 2.08 -11.00 6.21
CA GLU A 12 3.41 -10.72 6.76
C GLU A 12 4.05 -9.52 6.07
N VAL A 13 4.96 -8.84 6.78
CA VAL A 13 5.73 -7.70 6.27
C VAL A 13 7.19 -7.89 6.65
N HIS A 14 8.08 -7.75 5.66
CA HIS A 14 9.53 -7.86 5.81
C HIS A 14 10.24 -6.64 5.25
N ILE A 15 11.42 -6.33 5.79
CA ILE A 15 12.31 -5.33 5.19
C ILE A 15 12.87 -5.88 3.88
N HIS A 16 12.84 -5.08 2.83
CA HIS A 16 13.39 -5.47 1.54
C HIS A 16 14.93 -5.46 1.61
N PRO A 17 15.63 -6.52 1.14
CA PRO A 17 17.10 -6.62 1.25
C PRO A 17 17.83 -5.52 0.47
N GLY A 18 17.20 -5.02 -0.59
CA GLY A 18 17.67 -3.89 -1.39
C GLY A 18 17.42 -2.50 -0.80
N GLY A 19 17.04 -2.32 0.47
CA GLY A 19 17.10 -1.01 1.14
C GLY A 19 16.11 -0.79 2.30
N ASP A 20 16.52 0.06 3.25
CA ASP A 20 15.87 0.24 4.56
C ASP A 20 14.47 0.88 4.52
N PHE A 21 14.08 1.48 3.39
CA PHE A 21 12.81 2.20 3.22
C PHE A 21 11.81 1.48 2.33
N ILE A 22 12.10 0.22 2.05
CA ILE A 22 11.35 -0.59 1.12
C ILE A 22 11.00 -1.88 1.85
N ARG A 23 9.78 -2.35 1.62
CA ARG A 23 9.20 -3.48 2.32
C ARG A 23 8.64 -4.47 1.32
N LEU A 24 8.51 -5.69 1.78
CA LEU A 24 7.84 -6.79 1.10
C LEU A 24 6.66 -7.17 1.97
N ALA A 25 5.45 -7.07 1.43
CA ALA A 25 4.27 -7.65 2.05
C ALA A 25 3.87 -8.92 1.31
N MET A 26 3.54 -9.98 2.05
CA MET A 26 2.70 -11.06 1.51
C MET A 26 1.25 -10.70 1.79
N VAL A 27 0.42 -10.72 0.75
CA VAL A 27 -0.96 -10.24 0.82
C VAL A 27 -1.89 -11.30 0.23
N ASP A 28 -2.91 -11.67 0.99
CA ASP A 28 -4.03 -12.46 0.49
C ASP A 28 -5.00 -11.53 -0.25
N ILE A 29 -5.21 -11.77 -1.55
CA ILE A 29 -6.18 -11.04 -2.37
C ILE A 29 -7.44 -11.86 -2.67
N GLY A 30 -7.73 -12.86 -1.84
CA GLY A 30 -8.85 -13.79 -1.93
C GLY A 30 -8.67 -14.91 -2.95
N SER A 31 -8.15 -14.58 -4.13
CA SER A 31 -7.87 -15.56 -5.20
C SER A 31 -6.49 -16.22 -5.08
N SER A 32 -5.53 -15.56 -4.42
CA SER A 32 -4.16 -16.04 -4.28
C SER A 32 -3.39 -15.21 -3.24
N MET A 33 -2.26 -15.75 -2.80
CA MET A 33 -1.25 -15.03 -2.02
C MET A 33 -0.26 -14.36 -2.96
N VAL A 34 -0.01 -13.05 -2.77
CA VAL A 34 0.87 -12.27 -3.64
C VAL A 34 1.90 -11.47 -2.85
N GLN A 35 3.15 -11.48 -3.34
CA GLN A 35 4.21 -10.61 -2.84
C GLN A 35 4.12 -9.24 -3.50
N ILE A 36 4.10 -8.17 -2.70
CA ILE A 36 4.10 -6.78 -3.15
C ILE A 36 5.25 -6.01 -2.50
N VAL A 37 6.03 -5.33 -3.35
CA VAL A 37 7.06 -4.39 -2.91
C VAL A 37 6.40 -3.02 -2.71
N PHE A 38 6.59 -2.41 -1.55
CA PHE A 38 6.08 -1.07 -1.27
C PHE A 38 7.08 -0.25 -0.45
N GLY A 39 6.93 1.08 -0.47
CA GLY A 39 7.72 1.99 0.35
C GLY A 39 6.81 2.89 1.18
N GLY A 40 7.41 3.67 2.07
CA GLY A 40 6.69 4.60 2.93
C GLY A 40 6.96 4.39 4.42
N PRO A 41 6.20 5.10 5.28
CA PRO A 41 6.28 4.93 6.72
C PRO A 41 5.94 3.48 7.15
N ASP A 42 6.40 3.10 8.33
CA ASP A 42 6.21 1.76 8.91
C ASP A 42 4.80 1.56 9.47
N LEU A 43 3.78 1.69 8.62
CA LEU A 43 2.39 1.69 9.04
C LEU A 43 1.69 0.36 8.84
N VAL A 44 2.08 -0.37 7.80
CA VAL A 44 1.41 -1.60 7.37
C VAL A 44 1.94 -2.77 8.18
N CYS A 45 1.03 -3.50 8.82
CA CYS A 45 1.31 -4.66 9.68
C CYS A 45 0.54 -5.89 9.22
N ALA A 46 0.96 -7.08 9.68
CA ALA A 46 0.16 -8.29 9.53
C ALA A 46 -1.23 -8.12 10.18
N GLY A 47 -2.27 -8.62 9.52
CA GLY A 47 -3.67 -8.43 9.91
C GLY A 47 -4.35 -7.22 9.26
N ASP A 48 -3.59 -6.33 8.61
CA ASP A 48 -4.16 -5.13 7.99
C ASP A 48 -4.90 -5.43 6.69
N PHE A 49 -6.03 -4.77 6.52
CA PHE A 49 -6.74 -4.71 5.26
C PHE A 49 -6.24 -3.50 4.48
N VAL A 50 -5.79 -3.72 3.25
CA VAL A 50 -5.17 -2.70 2.40
C VAL A 50 -5.75 -2.74 0.99
N PRO A 51 -5.82 -1.62 0.26
CA PRO A 51 -6.18 -1.61 -1.13
C PRO A 51 -5.01 -2.11 -1.99
N VAL A 52 -5.31 -3.06 -2.86
CA VAL A 52 -4.34 -3.69 -3.76
C VAL A 52 -4.73 -3.41 -5.20
N ALA A 53 -3.78 -2.91 -5.98
CA ALA A 53 -3.85 -2.85 -7.44
C ALA A 53 -3.11 -4.06 -8.04
N PRO A 54 -3.78 -5.19 -8.31
CA PRO A 54 -3.15 -6.33 -8.98
C PRO A 54 -2.76 -6.00 -10.44
N PRO A 55 -1.90 -6.80 -11.09
CA PRO A 55 -1.59 -6.64 -12.50
C PRO A 55 -2.88 -6.72 -13.33
N GLY A 56 -3.14 -5.71 -14.16
CA GLY A 56 -4.45 -5.54 -14.77
C GLY A 56 -5.12 -4.21 -14.44
N THR A 57 -4.96 -3.77 -13.19
CA THR A 57 -5.59 -2.57 -12.63
C THR A 57 -5.24 -1.32 -13.42
N ARG A 58 -6.21 -0.43 -13.62
CA ARG A 58 -5.97 0.91 -14.16
C ARG A 58 -6.15 1.95 -13.07
N LEU A 59 -5.05 2.62 -12.73
CA LEU A 59 -5.04 3.73 -11.79
C LEU A 59 -5.19 5.07 -12.53
N PRO A 60 -5.86 6.06 -11.94
CA PRO A 60 -5.96 7.41 -12.52
C PRO A 60 -4.58 7.97 -12.86
N GLY A 61 -4.42 8.49 -14.08
CA GLY A 61 -3.17 9.12 -14.51
C GLY A 61 -1.95 8.19 -14.66
N ARG A 62 -2.09 6.87 -14.43
CA ARG A 62 -0.99 5.91 -14.56
C ARG A 62 -1.26 4.88 -15.66
N LYS A 63 -0.18 4.22 -16.11
CA LYS A 63 -0.28 3.07 -17.01
C LYS A 63 -0.91 1.88 -16.29
N LYS A 64 -1.48 0.95 -17.06
CA LYS A 64 -2.02 -0.33 -16.56
C LYS A 64 -0.97 -1.04 -15.70
N MET A 65 -1.37 -1.48 -14.51
CA MET A 65 -0.50 -2.15 -13.55
C MET A 65 0.01 -3.46 -14.11
N ARG A 66 1.29 -3.76 -13.86
CA ARG A 66 1.99 -4.95 -14.35
C ARG A 66 2.84 -5.53 -13.24
N ARG A 67 3.16 -6.82 -13.37
CA ARG A 67 4.22 -7.44 -12.57
C ARG A 67 5.54 -6.74 -12.89
N ALA A 68 6.30 -6.38 -11.86
CA ALA A 68 7.58 -5.70 -12.00
C ALA A 68 8.64 -6.34 -11.10
N LYS A 69 9.92 -6.23 -11.49
CA LYS A 69 11.06 -6.62 -10.67
C LYS A 69 11.73 -5.36 -10.14
N PHE A 70 11.86 -5.25 -8.83
CA PHE A 70 12.51 -4.15 -8.16
C PHE A 70 13.65 -4.67 -7.29
N ARG A 71 14.89 -4.24 -7.57
CA ARG A 71 16.10 -4.62 -6.82
C ARG A 71 16.18 -6.13 -6.48
N GLY A 72 15.84 -6.98 -7.43
CA GLY A 72 15.90 -8.44 -7.27
C GLY A 72 14.56 -9.10 -6.90
N GLN A 73 13.62 -8.36 -6.30
CA GLN A 73 12.35 -8.90 -5.83
C GLN A 73 11.20 -8.63 -6.79
N ILE A 74 10.26 -9.57 -6.89
CA ILE A 74 9.08 -9.42 -7.75
C ILE A 74 7.97 -8.74 -6.95
N SER A 75 7.33 -7.73 -7.56
CA SER A 75 6.08 -7.14 -7.07
C SER A 75 4.93 -7.53 -7.98
N HIS A 76 3.89 -8.11 -7.40
CA HIS A 76 2.65 -8.54 -8.05
C HIS A 76 1.56 -7.47 -7.94
N GLY A 77 1.91 -6.24 -8.27
CA GLY A 77 1.01 -5.10 -8.17
C GLY A 77 1.57 -4.02 -7.24
N MET A 78 0.66 -3.30 -6.59
CA MET A 78 0.97 -2.14 -5.77
C MET A 78 0.00 -2.04 -4.59
N LEU A 79 0.55 -1.76 -3.41
CA LEU A 79 -0.20 -1.16 -2.30
C LEU A 79 -0.11 0.36 -2.48
N GLY A 80 -1.24 1.06 -2.48
CA GLY A 80 -1.28 2.49 -2.79
C GLY A 80 -1.94 3.33 -1.71
N SER A 81 -1.76 4.65 -1.82
CA SER A 81 -2.45 5.62 -0.98
C SER A 81 -3.87 5.91 -1.46
N ALA A 82 -4.69 6.48 -0.57
CA ALA A 82 -6.02 6.96 -0.93
C ALA A 82 -5.95 8.02 -2.05
N ALA A 83 -4.88 8.82 -2.10
CA ALA A 83 -4.65 9.78 -3.17
C ALA A 83 -4.39 9.08 -4.51
N GLU A 84 -3.56 8.05 -4.54
CA GLU A 84 -3.24 7.29 -5.76
C GLU A 84 -4.44 6.56 -6.35
N PHE A 85 -5.39 6.14 -5.52
CA PHE A 85 -6.64 5.52 -5.97
C PHE A 85 -7.72 6.55 -6.36
N GLY A 86 -7.49 7.83 -6.09
CA GLY A 86 -8.40 8.94 -6.38
C GLY A 86 -9.51 9.12 -5.34
N TRP A 87 -9.36 8.53 -4.15
CA TRP A 87 -10.30 8.61 -3.04
C TRP A 87 -10.12 9.87 -2.20
N GLN A 88 -8.87 10.29 -1.99
CA GLN A 88 -8.52 11.48 -1.23
C GLN A 88 -7.31 12.18 -1.88
N PRO A 89 -7.48 13.00 -2.93
CA PRO A 89 -6.38 13.57 -3.71
C PRO A 89 -5.34 14.34 -2.88
N ASP A 90 -5.79 15.07 -1.86
CA ASP A 90 -4.93 15.84 -0.95
C ASP A 90 -4.49 15.04 0.29
N GLY A 91 -4.69 13.72 0.26
CA GLY A 91 -4.33 12.81 1.34
C GLY A 91 -2.82 12.53 1.40
N PRO A 92 -2.35 11.90 2.49
CA PRO A 92 -0.95 11.52 2.62
C PRO A 92 -0.56 10.46 1.58
N ASP A 93 0.68 10.54 1.09
CA ASP A 93 1.27 9.55 0.19
C ASP A 93 1.84 8.35 0.98
N GLU A 94 0.92 7.58 1.58
CA GLU A 94 1.21 6.37 2.33
C GLU A 94 0.17 5.29 2.04
N VAL A 95 0.51 4.01 2.25
CA VAL A 95 -0.44 2.90 2.03
C VAL A 95 -1.71 3.14 2.86
N ALA A 96 -2.85 3.15 2.19
CA ALA A 96 -4.14 3.29 2.83
C ALA A 96 -4.47 2.04 3.66
N LEU A 97 -4.98 2.25 4.88
CA LEU A 97 -5.51 1.19 5.74
C LEU A 97 -7.03 1.20 5.67
N LEU A 98 -7.61 0.01 5.47
CA LEU A 98 -9.04 -0.18 5.31
C LEU A 98 -9.67 -0.69 6.62
N ASN A 99 -10.85 -0.16 6.95
CA ASN A 99 -11.70 -0.72 7.98
C ASN A 99 -12.18 -2.10 7.49
N PRO A 100 -11.89 -3.19 8.22
CA PRO A 100 -12.25 -4.54 7.78
C PRO A 100 -13.76 -4.81 7.80
N SER A 101 -14.57 -3.92 8.40
CA SER A 101 -16.02 -4.12 8.57
C SER A 101 -16.72 -4.32 7.22
N GLY A 102 -17.23 -5.53 6.99
CA GLY A 102 -17.93 -5.89 5.75
C GLY A 102 -17.00 -6.15 4.54
N LEU A 103 -15.68 -6.10 4.72
CA LEU A 103 -14.70 -6.40 3.69
C LEU A 103 -14.09 -7.79 3.90
N HIS A 104 -13.74 -8.45 2.81
CA HIS A 104 -12.97 -9.69 2.80
C HIS A 104 -11.89 -9.60 1.71
N PRO A 105 -10.80 -10.39 1.83
CA PRO A 105 -9.81 -10.50 0.75
C PRO A 105 -10.46 -10.75 -0.61
N GLY A 106 -10.11 -9.93 -1.60
CA GLY A 106 -10.68 -9.98 -2.95
C GLY A 106 -11.96 -9.15 -3.16
N SER A 107 -12.55 -8.56 -2.11
CA SER A 107 -13.66 -7.60 -2.26
C SER A 107 -13.25 -6.47 -3.20
N ARG A 108 -14.12 -6.15 -4.17
CA ARG A 108 -13.87 -5.06 -5.14
C ARG A 108 -14.13 -3.71 -4.49
N LEU A 109 -13.25 -2.74 -4.77
CA LEU A 109 -13.36 -1.36 -4.26
C LEU A 109 -13.80 -0.36 -5.34
N ASP A 110 -14.28 -0.83 -6.49
CA ASP A 110 -14.80 0.05 -7.54
C ASP A 110 -16.01 0.84 -7.03
N GLY A 111 -15.97 2.16 -7.19
CA GLY A 111 -17.05 3.05 -6.74
C GLY A 111 -17.17 3.23 -5.23
N ALA A 112 -16.27 2.63 -4.44
CA ALA A 112 -16.25 2.83 -3.00
C ALA A 112 -15.84 4.27 -2.63
N ARG A 113 -16.32 4.75 -1.47
CA ARG A 113 -16.01 6.08 -0.94
C ARG A 113 -15.06 5.96 0.23
N TRP A 114 -14.06 6.85 0.26
CA TRP A 114 -13.03 6.84 1.31
C TRP A 114 -13.56 6.81 2.75
N PRO A 115 -14.56 7.63 3.14
CA PRO A 115 -15.02 7.67 4.52
C PRO A 115 -15.60 6.34 5.02
N ASP A 116 -16.14 5.52 4.11
CA ASP A 116 -16.71 4.20 4.43
C ASP A 116 -15.62 3.12 4.51
N LEU A 117 -14.47 3.38 3.91
CA LEU A 117 -13.34 2.45 3.84
C LEU A 117 -12.26 2.74 4.88
N GLN A 118 -12.15 3.97 5.37
CA GLN A 118 -10.98 4.40 6.13
C GLN A 118 -10.90 3.68 7.50
N ALA A 119 -9.77 3.05 7.77
CA ALA A 119 -9.47 2.54 9.11
C ALA A 119 -9.23 3.69 10.09
N GLU A 120 -9.54 3.45 11.36
CA GLU A 120 -9.14 4.34 12.44
C GLU A 120 -7.61 4.37 12.58
N MET A 121 -7.06 5.54 12.89
CA MET A 121 -5.63 5.67 13.17
C MET A 121 -5.27 4.93 14.45
N ARG A 122 -4.27 4.05 14.37
CA ARG A 122 -3.75 3.35 15.55
C ARG A 122 -2.90 4.28 16.42
N PRO A 123 -2.77 4.00 17.73
CA PRO A 123 -1.75 4.61 18.57
C PRO A 123 -0.36 4.50 17.91
N GLY A 124 0.43 5.57 17.97
CA GLY A 124 1.76 5.64 17.36
C GLY A 124 1.78 5.96 15.85
N HIS A 125 0.64 5.91 15.13
CA HIS A 125 0.59 6.21 13.69
C HIS A 125 1.19 7.59 13.37
N LEU A 126 0.86 8.61 14.17
CA LEU A 126 1.40 9.96 13.99
C LEU A 126 2.92 10.00 14.14
N GLU A 127 3.47 9.35 15.18
CA GLU A 127 4.91 9.28 15.42
C GLU A 127 5.64 8.57 14.28
N LEU A 128 5.04 7.53 13.70
CA LEU A 128 5.57 6.81 12.54
C LEU A 128 5.64 7.73 11.31
N ARG A 129 4.60 8.54 11.08
CA ARG A 129 4.57 9.55 10.01
C ARG A 129 5.60 10.67 10.22
N GLU A 130 5.70 11.19 11.44
CA GLU A 130 6.66 12.25 11.78
C GLU A 130 8.10 11.76 11.63
N ARG A 131 8.40 10.54 12.12
CA ARG A 131 9.71 9.91 11.94
C ARG A 131 10.04 9.71 10.46
N TRP A 132 9.06 9.33 9.65
CA TRP A 132 9.24 9.22 8.20
C TRP A 132 9.52 10.59 7.56
N ALA A 133 8.73 11.62 7.90
CA ALA A 133 8.93 12.98 7.38
C ALA A 133 10.29 13.55 7.77
N ALA A 134 10.75 13.35 9.02
CA ALA A 134 12.06 13.77 9.49
C ALA A 134 13.20 13.09 8.70
N ARG A 135 13.05 11.79 8.40
CA ARG A 135 14.01 11.04 7.59
C ARG A 135 14.09 11.54 6.15
N LEU A 136 12.97 11.90 5.52
CA LEU A 136 12.96 12.48 4.17
C LEU A 136 13.62 13.86 4.11
N ARG A 137 13.59 14.63 5.21
CA ARG A 137 14.23 15.95 5.34
C ARG A 137 15.72 15.88 5.63
N THR A 138 16.25 14.70 5.97
CA THR A 138 17.68 14.54 6.24
C THR A 138 18.42 14.44 4.90
N PRO A 139 19.31 15.38 4.55
CA PRO A 139 20.04 15.32 3.29
C PRO A 139 20.87 14.03 3.23
N ASN A 140 20.69 13.30 2.14
CA ASN A 140 21.23 11.98 1.91
C ASN A 140 22.77 12.02 1.89
N LYS A 141 23.44 11.78 3.03
CA LYS A 141 24.84 11.37 3.00
C LYS A 141 24.86 9.93 2.51
N VAL A 142 25.41 9.74 1.31
CA VAL A 142 25.76 8.45 0.67
C VAL A 142 24.60 7.71 -0.02
N ARG A 143 24.34 8.09 -1.28
CA ARG A 143 23.97 7.12 -2.33
C ARG A 143 25.22 6.86 -3.16
N GLY A 144 26.05 5.93 -2.68
CA GLY A 144 27.03 5.22 -3.50
C GLY A 144 26.40 3.99 -4.12
#